data_AF-A0A4Q0VMV9-F1
#
_entry.id   AF-A0A4Q0VMV9-F1
#
_cell.length_a   1.000
_cell.length_b   1.000
_cell.length_c   1.000
_cell.angle_alpha   90.00
_cell.angle_beta   90.00
_cell.angle_gamma   90.00
#
_symmetry.space_group_name_H-M   'P 1'
#
loop_
_entity.id
_entity.type
_entity.pdbx_description
1 polymer ?
#
loop_
_entity_poly.entity_id
_entity_poly.type
_entity_poly.pdbx_seq_one_letter_code
_entity_poly.pdbx_strand_id
1 'polypeptide(L)'
;MKIIEMIDFLDEKSEKIKKDFGVSKLHMASAYNGIHAAIQWLGSSIYKSVVEDIVFHITDEPINFPGELGIYEEEDFQPVIYLNIMAIAEDYKNREYLLEVNRNDVSSFEYAAFICFHEVGHLFHGLVGGSGKEKKDRLFDYFDKGEYFYKRFISEMKHGYTPHEKKKYRNIPHEKAADNFAKQCLRVMQSEGNFDNCL
;
A
#
# COMPACT_ATOMS: atom_id res chain seq x y z
N MET A 1 1.38 9.83 14.04
CA MET A 1 1.94 9.11 12.89
C MET A 1 3.43 9.37 12.90
N LYS A 2 4.23 8.35 12.64
CA LYS A 2 5.68 8.48 12.44
C LYS A 2 6.01 7.99 11.04
N ILE A 3 6.89 8.71 10.33
CA ILE A 3 7.44 8.27 9.05
C ILE A 3 8.92 7.94 9.30
N ILE A 4 9.35 6.77 8.85
CA ILE A 4 10.74 6.32 8.85
C ILE A 4 11.10 6.03 7.40
N GLU A 5 12.21 6.62 6.94
CA GLU A 5 12.63 6.57 5.55
C GLU A 5 13.99 5.90 5.44
N MET A 6 14.11 4.97 4.49
CA MET A 6 15.35 4.30 4.11
C MET A 6 15.46 4.38 2.59
N ILE A 7 15.98 5.52 2.11
CA ILE A 7 16.01 5.87 0.70
C ILE A 7 17.47 5.92 0.25
N ASP A 8 17.93 4.84 -0.36
CA ASP A 8 19.32 4.69 -0.81
C ASP A 8 19.46 4.85 -2.33
N PHE A 9 18.46 4.39 -3.09
CA PHE A 9 18.51 4.31 -4.55
C PHE A 9 17.87 5.51 -5.25
N LEU A 10 16.88 6.19 -4.67
CA LEU A 10 16.26 7.36 -5.28
C LEU A 10 17.27 8.49 -5.47
N ASP A 11 18.28 8.60 -4.61
CA ASP A 11 19.33 9.62 -4.68
C ASP A 11 20.39 9.30 -5.75
N GLU A 12 20.42 8.07 -6.28
CA GLU A 12 21.35 7.65 -7.31
C GLU A 12 21.07 8.29 -8.68
N LYS A 13 22.05 8.16 -9.59
CA LYS A 13 21.91 8.65 -10.97
C LYS A 13 20.82 7.87 -11.71
N SER A 14 20.01 8.57 -12.50
CA SER A 14 18.89 7.97 -13.24
C SER A 14 19.32 6.83 -14.15
N GLU A 15 20.51 6.91 -14.74
CA GLU A 15 21.06 5.87 -15.61
C GLU A 15 21.38 4.59 -14.83
N LYS A 16 21.86 4.71 -13.60
CA LYS A 16 22.18 3.58 -12.73
C LYS A 16 20.89 2.85 -12.33
N ILE A 17 19.88 3.58 -11.85
CA ILE A 17 18.57 3.03 -11.48
C ILE A 17 17.95 2.28 -12.66
N LYS A 18 17.95 2.89 -13.85
CA LYS A 18 17.40 2.27 -15.06
C LYS A 18 18.19 1.02 -15.47
N LYS A 19 19.52 1.03 -15.31
CA LYS A 19 20.38 -0.11 -15.67
C LYS A 19 20.19 -1.27 -14.70
N ASP A 20 20.18 -1.00 -13.40
CA ASP A 20 20.24 -2.03 -12.36
C ASP A 20 18.84 -2.61 -12.07
N PHE A 21 17.79 -1.79 -12.14
CA PHE A 21 16.43 -2.18 -11.77
C PHE A 21 15.41 -2.08 -12.92
N GLY A 22 15.77 -1.42 -14.03
CA GLY A 22 14.84 -1.23 -15.14
C GLY A 22 13.69 -0.26 -14.84
N VAL A 23 13.75 0.48 -13.74
CA VAL A 23 12.73 1.43 -13.28
C VAL A 23 13.14 2.88 -13.62
N SER A 24 12.17 3.78 -13.74
CA SER A 24 12.40 5.22 -13.95
C SER A 24 12.54 5.94 -12.62
N LYS A 25 13.61 6.74 -12.45
CA LYS A 25 13.79 7.63 -11.30
C LYS A 25 12.59 8.57 -11.10
N LEU A 26 12.01 9.06 -12.20
CA LEU A 26 10.82 9.92 -12.15
C LEU A 26 9.58 9.20 -11.59
N HIS A 27 9.42 7.90 -11.90
CA HIS A 27 8.31 7.13 -11.33
C HIS A 27 8.54 6.88 -9.83
N MET A 28 9.77 6.57 -9.40
CA MET A 28 10.09 6.42 -7.99
C MET A 28 9.85 7.72 -7.21
N ALA A 29 10.30 8.87 -7.73
CA ALA A 29 10.05 10.18 -7.12
C ALA A 29 8.55 10.51 -7.06
N SER A 30 7.82 10.20 -8.13
CA SER A 30 6.36 10.37 -8.17
C SER A 30 5.64 9.46 -7.18
N ALA A 31 6.11 8.21 -7.01
CA ALA A 31 5.56 7.28 -6.02
C ALA A 31 5.83 7.75 -4.59
N TYR A 32 7.06 8.18 -4.30
CA TYR A 32 7.45 8.80 -3.03
C TYR A 32 6.51 9.98 -2.69
N ASN A 33 6.34 10.93 -3.61
CA ASN A 33 5.44 12.06 -3.41
C ASN A 33 3.97 11.62 -3.20
N GLY A 34 3.51 10.59 -3.91
CA GLY A 34 2.16 10.03 -3.76
C GLY A 34 1.90 9.46 -2.37
N ILE A 35 2.87 8.74 -1.82
CA ILE A 35 2.80 8.21 -0.45
C ILE A 35 2.75 9.34 0.57
N HIS A 36 3.66 10.32 0.46
CA HIS A 36 3.69 11.45 1.39
C HIS A 36 2.37 12.23 1.38
N ALA A 37 1.82 12.48 0.21
CA ALA A 37 0.52 13.14 0.07
C ALA A 37 -0.61 12.32 0.72
N ALA A 38 -0.63 11.00 0.53
CA ALA A 38 -1.60 10.12 1.16
C ALA A 38 -1.49 10.13 2.70
N ILE A 39 -0.28 10.04 3.25
CA ILE A 39 -0.04 10.11 4.71
C ILE A 39 -0.47 11.47 5.26
N GLN A 40 -0.10 12.56 4.59
CA GLN A 40 -0.50 13.90 4.98
C GLN A 40 -2.02 14.05 5.01
N TRP A 41 -2.71 13.58 3.96
CA TRP A 41 -4.17 13.59 3.88
C TRP A 41 -4.81 12.77 4.99
N LEU A 42 -4.29 11.57 5.29
CA LEU A 42 -4.78 10.75 6.41
C LEU A 42 -4.71 11.52 7.74
N GLY A 43 -3.63 12.27 7.97
CA GLY A 43 -3.43 13.08 9.16
C GLY A 43 -4.38 14.27 9.34
N SER A 44 -4.99 14.75 8.26
CA SER A 44 -6.02 15.80 8.28
C SER A 44 -7.44 15.28 8.09
N SER A 45 -7.59 14.03 7.66
CA SER A 45 -8.89 13.39 7.38
C SER A 45 -9.64 12.96 8.66
N ILE A 46 -10.86 12.45 8.46
CA ILE A 46 -11.67 11.78 9.49
C ILE A 46 -10.99 10.53 10.09
N TYR A 47 -9.96 10.01 9.43
CA TYR A 47 -9.24 8.81 9.82
C TYR A 47 -8.11 9.08 10.82
N LYS A 48 -7.79 10.34 11.11
CA LYS A 48 -6.67 10.77 11.94
C LYS A 48 -6.50 9.95 13.23
N SER A 49 -7.57 9.78 14.01
CA SER A 49 -7.51 9.08 15.31
C SER A 49 -7.24 7.57 15.18
N VAL A 50 -7.47 6.98 14.01
CA VAL A 50 -7.19 5.56 13.77
C VAL A 50 -5.75 5.35 13.33
N VAL A 51 -5.19 6.34 12.62
CA VAL A 51 -3.84 6.29 12.05
C VAL A 51 -2.78 6.95 12.92
N GLU A 52 -3.15 7.65 13.99
CA GLU A 52 -2.22 8.50 14.76
C GLU A 52 -1.08 7.73 15.42
N ASP A 53 -1.27 6.45 15.72
CA ASP A 53 -0.26 5.57 16.27
C ASP A 53 0.54 4.84 15.19
N ILE A 54 0.15 4.86 13.91
CA ILE A 54 0.84 4.11 12.84
C ILE A 54 2.25 4.65 12.58
N VAL A 55 3.17 3.70 12.38
CA VAL A 55 4.49 3.95 11.80
C VAL A 55 4.45 3.58 10.31
N PHE A 56 4.85 4.51 9.45
CA PHE A 56 5.05 4.27 8.02
C PHE A 56 6.56 4.09 7.76
N HIS A 57 6.94 2.94 7.20
CA HIS A 57 8.29 2.68 6.69
C HIS A 57 8.29 2.83 5.18
N ILE A 58 9.01 3.82 4.66
CA ILE A 58 9.15 4.07 3.23
C ILE A 58 10.57 3.68 2.83
N THR A 59 10.70 2.75 1.88
CA THR A 59 11.98 2.23 1.42
C THR A 59 12.07 2.17 -0.10
N ASP A 60 13.28 2.10 -0.63
CA ASP A 60 13.57 1.75 -2.03
C ASP A 60 14.51 0.54 -2.15
N GLU A 61 14.62 -0.26 -1.10
CA GLU A 61 15.37 -1.52 -1.15
C GLU A 61 14.83 -2.45 -2.25
N PRO A 62 15.68 -3.30 -2.85
CA PRO A 62 15.30 -4.22 -3.91
C PRO A 62 14.55 -5.45 -3.37
N ILE A 63 13.42 -5.21 -2.70
CA ILE A 63 12.48 -6.18 -2.17
C ILE A 63 11.18 -6.12 -2.98
N ASN A 64 10.55 -7.27 -3.18
CA ASN A 64 9.45 -7.41 -4.13
C ASN A 64 8.07 -7.39 -3.46
N PHE A 65 7.76 -6.30 -2.75
CA PHE A 65 6.40 -5.99 -2.30
C PHE A 65 6.15 -4.48 -2.40
N PRO A 66 5.01 -4.02 -2.96
CA PRO A 66 4.70 -2.59 -3.05
C PRO A 66 4.23 -2.00 -1.71
N GLY A 67 3.53 -2.80 -0.90
CA GLY A 67 3.04 -2.43 0.42
C GLY A 67 2.80 -3.67 1.29
N GLU A 68 2.89 -3.48 2.61
CA GLU A 68 2.53 -4.51 3.60
C GLU A 68 2.15 -3.87 4.94
N LEU A 69 1.03 -4.32 5.53
CA LEU A 69 0.72 -4.08 6.93
C LEU A 69 1.39 -5.13 7.84
N GLY A 70 2.41 -4.70 8.58
CA GLY A 70 3.05 -5.47 9.64
C GLY A 70 2.39 -5.27 11.00
N ILE A 71 2.19 -6.37 11.73
CA ILE A 71 1.70 -6.37 13.11
C ILE A 71 2.74 -7.06 13.99
N TYR A 72 3.42 -6.29 14.84
CA TYR A 72 4.46 -6.81 15.72
C TYR A 72 3.90 -7.18 17.10
N GLU A 73 4.35 -8.33 17.62
CA GLU A 73 3.92 -8.88 18.90
C GLU A 73 4.73 -8.38 20.11
N GLU A 74 5.79 -7.61 19.90
CA GLU A 74 6.68 -7.12 20.97
C GLU A 74 5.96 -6.20 21.99
N GLU A 75 6.65 -5.86 23.08
CA GLU A 75 6.08 -5.33 24.35
C GLU A 75 5.07 -4.20 24.19
N ASP A 76 5.20 -3.36 23.15
CA ASP A 76 4.20 -2.37 22.75
C ASP A 76 3.64 -2.69 21.36
N PHE A 77 2.32 -2.93 21.28
CA PHE A 77 1.62 -3.16 20.00
C PHE A 77 1.77 -1.92 19.10
N GLN A 78 2.36 -2.12 17.92
CA GLN A 78 2.64 -1.06 16.96
C GLN A 78 2.30 -1.54 15.54
N PRO A 79 1.21 -1.05 14.90
CA PRO A 79 0.98 -1.30 13.49
C PRO A 79 2.03 -0.54 12.67
N VAL A 80 2.65 -1.23 11.72
CA VAL A 80 3.64 -0.67 10.81
C VAL A 80 3.16 -0.90 9.38
N ILE A 81 3.15 0.15 8.56
CA ILE A 81 2.87 0.04 7.13
C ILE A 81 4.18 0.22 6.39
N TYR A 82 4.63 -0.84 5.73
CA TYR A 82 5.80 -0.83 4.85
C TYR A 82 5.37 -0.46 3.45
N LEU A 83 6.10 0.43 2.79
CA LEU A 83 5.85 0.89 1.43
C LEU A 83 7.17 0.95 0.68
N ASN A 84 7.20 0.35 -0.51
CA ASN A 84 8.40 0.33 -1.33
C ASN A 84 8.21 1.12 -2.62
N ILE A 85 8.89 2.27 -2.74
CA ILE A 85 8.75 3.16 -3.90
C ILE A 85 9.35 2.56 -5.18
N MET A 86 10.33 1.66 -5.07
CA MET A 86 10.92 0.98 -6.22
C MET A 86 9.96 -0.09 -6.76
N ALA A 87 9.40 -0.93 -5.89
CA ALA A 87 8.42 -1.94 -6.27
C ALA A 87 7.15 -1.30 -6.84
N ILE A 88 6.63 -0.23 -6.22
CA ILE A 88 5.47 0.52 -6.74
C ILE A 88 5.77 1.07 -8.15
N ALA A 89 6.95 1.62 -8.37
CA ALA A 89 7.33 2.17 -9.67
C ALA A 89 7.55 1.08 -10.74
N GLU A 90 7.98 -0.12 -10.33
CA GLU A 90 8.04 -1.31 -11.19
C GLU A 90 6.63 -1.81 -11.56
N ASP A 91 5.74 -1.99 -10.59
CA ASP A 91 4.36 -2.40 -10.80
C ASP A 91 3.58 -1.39 -11.67
N TYR A 92 3.86 -0.10 -11.46
CA TYR A 92 3.37 0.97 -12.32
C TYR A 92 3.82 0.79 -13.77
N LYS A 93 5.13 0.60 -14.00
CA LYS A 93 5.68 0.36 -15.34
C LYS A 93 5.08 -0.88 -16.00
N ASN A 94 4.87 -1.95 -15.23
CA ASN A 94 4.32 -3.22 -15.69
C ASN A 94 2.79 -3.20 -15.87
N ARG A 95 2.14 -2.06 -15.58
CA ARG A 95 0.70 -1.87 -15.70
C ARG A 95 -0.14 -2.78 -14.80
N GLU A 96 0.42 -3.18 -13.66
CA GLU A 96 -0.29 -4.00 -12.68
C GLU A 96 -1.43 -3.23 -12.00
N TYR A 97 -1.22 -1.92 -11.81
CA TYR A 97 -2.20 -0.96 -11.28
C TYR A 97 -3.55 -0.96 -12.01
N LEU A 98 -3.61 -1.36 -13.29
CA LEU A 98 -4.86 -1.43 -14.05
C LEU A 98 -5.84 -2.43 -13.41
N LEU A 99 -5.32 -3.52 -12.84
CA LEU A 99 -6.13 -4.51 -12.14
C LEU A 99 -6.68 -3.96 -10.82
N GLU A 100 -5.91 -3.10 -10.17
CA GLU A 100 -6.14 -2.64 -8.81
C GLU A 100 -7.04 -1.39 -8.78
N VAL A 101 -6.67 -0.36 -9.54
CA VAL A 101 -7.34 0.95 -9.56
C VAL A 101 -8.55 0.96 -10.51
N ASN A 102 -8.61 0.02 -11.48
CA ASN A 102 -9.66 -0.09 -12.49
C ASN A 102 -9.82 1.21 -13.33
N ARG A 103 -8.70 1.85 -13.66
CA ARG A 103 -8.61 3.08 -14.46
C ARG A 103 -7.52 2.92 -15.51
N ASN A 104 -7.78 3.35 -16.74
CA ASN A 104 -6.81 3.26 -17.84
C ASN A 104 -5.70 4.31 -17.76
N ASP A 105 -5.96 5.41 -17.06
CA ASP A 105 -5.04 6.52 -16.88
C ASP A 105 -4.93 6.83 -15.37
N VAL A 106 -3.81 6.39 -14.80
CA VAL A 106 -3.41 6.53 -13.40
C VAL A 106 -1.94 6.89 -13.46
N SER A 107 -1.54 7.93 -12.76
CA SER A 107 -0.14 8.32 -12.59
C SER A 107 0.55 7.45 -11.53
N SER A 108 1.89 7.39 -11.57
CA SER A 108 2.66 6.71 -10.52
C SER A 108 2.39 7.28 -9.12
N PHE A 109 2.09 8.59 -9.05
CA PHE A 109 1.63 9.27 -7.82
C PHE A 109 0.31 8.70 -7.31
N GLU A 110 -0.72 8.66 -8.16
CA GLU A 110 -2.04 8.15 -7.79
C GLU A 110 -1.98 6.68 -7.39
N TYR A 111 -1.16 5.90 -8.09
CA TYR A 111 -0.99 4.49 -7.78
C TYR A 111 -0.29 4.29 -6.42
N ALA A 112 0.76 5.05 -6.14
CA ALA A 112 1.43 4.96 -4.85
C ALA A 112 0.53 5.40 -3.68
N ALA A 113 -0.26 6.46 -3.88
CA ALA A 113 -1.28 6.87 -2.90
C ALA A 113 -2.34 5.76 -2.70
N PHE A 114 -2.76 5.11 -3.78
CA PHE A 114 -3.68 3.97 -3.71
C PHE A 114 -3.08 2.81 -2.89
N ILE A 115 -1.82 2.41 -3.12
CA ILE A 115 -1.17 1.35 -2.34
C ILE A 115 -1.09 1.74 -0.86
N CYS A 116 -0.70 2.98 -0.54
CA CYS A 116 -0.71 3.47 0.83
C CYS A 116 -2.10 3.35 1.48
N PHE A 117 -3.16 3.77 0.78
CA PHE A 117 -4.52 3.62 1.30
C PHE A 117 -4.98 2.17 1.37
N HIS A 118 -4.48 1.28 0.51
CA HIS A 118 -4.81 -0.14 0.53
C HIS A 118 -4.33 -0.77 1.83
N GLU A 119 -3.07 -0.55 2.22
CA GLU A 119 -2.53 -1.05 3.49
C GLU A 119 -3.25 -0.46 4.71
N VAL A 120 -3.58 0.83 4.65
CA VAL A 120 -4.43 1.47 5.67
C VAL A 120 -5.82 0.83 5.69
N GLY A 121 -6.37 0.47 4.53
CA GLY A 121 -7.63 -0.26 4.41
C GLY A 121 -7.62 -1.59 5.13
N HIS A 122 -6.53 -2.36 5.03
CA HIS A 122 -6.35 -3.60 5.80
C HIS A 122 -6.45 -3.34 7.31
N LEU A 123 -5.81 -2.28 7.81
CA LEU A 123 -5.93 -1.88 9.21
C LEU A 123 -7.38 -1.56 9.56
N PHE A 124 -8.06 -0.70 8.79
CA PHE A 124 -9.44 -0.30 9.07
C PHE A 124 -10.40 -1.49 9.12
N HIS A 125 -10.33 -2.37 8.12
CA HIS A 125 -11.19 -3.55 8.07
C HIS A 125 -10.83 -4.55 9.16
N GLY A 126 -9.55 -4.68 9.51
CA GLY A 126 -9.10 -5.46 10.65
C GLY A 126 -9.71 -4.99 11.96
N LEU A 127 -9.68 -3.67 12.19
CA LEU A 127 -10.32 -3.08 13.36
C LEU A 127 -11.82 -3.34 13.31
N VAL A 128 -12.53 -2.95 12.26
CA VAL A 128 -14.00 -3.07 12.20
C VAL A 128 -14.48 -4.53 12.29
N GLY A 129 -13.83 -5.45 11.57
CA GLY A 129 -14.25 -6.85 11.44
C GLY A 129 -13.76 -7.78 12.55
N GLY A 130 -12.74 -7.38 13.32
CA GLY A 130 -12.22 -8.12 14.45
C GLY A 130 -13.13 -8.06 15.68
N SER A 131 -13.27 -9.20 16.36
CA SER A 131 -14.14 -9.37 17.55
C SER A 131 -13.41 -9.16 18.90
N GLY A 132 -12.11 -8.85 18.86
CA GLY A 132 -11.30 -8.53 20.03
C GLY A 132 -11.71 -7.24 20.75
N LYS A 133 -11.26 -7.08 22.01
CA LYS A 133 -11.51 -5.85 22.78
C LYS A 133 -10.47 -4.78 22.47
N GLU A 134 -9.21 -5.19 22.44
CA GLU A 134 -8.09 -4.30 22.14
C GLU A 134 -7.82 -4.23 20.64
N LYS A 135 -7.13 -3.16 20.22
CA LYS A 135 -6.74 -2.93 18.82
C LYS A 135 -6.00 -4.15 18.25
N LYS A 136 -5.05 -4.69 19.03
CA LYS A 136 -4.27 -5.90 18.72
C LYS A 136 -5.16 -7.11 18.42
N ASP A 137 -6.01 -7.46 19.37
CA ASP A 137 -6.89 -8.65 19.29
C ASP A 137 -7.82 -8.59 18.07
N ARG A 138 -8.32 -7.40 17.73
CA ARG A 138 -9.20 -7.20 16.57
C ARG A 138 -8.46 -7.49 15.27
N LEU A 139 -7.23 -6.99 15.13
CA LEU A 139 -6.43 -7.26 13.93
C LEU A 139 -6.10 -8.75 13.80
N PHE A 140 -5.58 -9.39 14.86
CA PHE A 140 -5.24 -10.82 14.82
C PHE A 140 -6.45 -11.68 14.47
N ASP A 141 -7.58 -11.49 15.15
CA ASP A 141 -8.83 -12.23 14.86
C ASP A 141 -9.30 -12.04 13.40
N TYR A 142 -9.18 -10.83 12.86
CA TYR A 142 -9.55 -10.56 11.47
C TYR A 142 -8.62 -11.28 10.48
N PHE A 143 -7.30 -11.18 10.67
CA PHE A 143 -6.34 -11.83 9.77
C PHE A 143 -6.38 -13.35 9.87
N ASP A 144 -6.60 -13.92 11.06
CA ASP A 144 -6.81 -15.36 11.26
C ASP A 144 -8.03 -15.88 10.48
N LYS A 145 -9.15 -15.14 10.51
CA LYS A 145 -10.34 -15.46 9.69
C LYS A 145 -10.06 -15.34 8.19
N GLY A 146 -9.17 -14.42 7.82
CA GLY A 146 -8.71 -14.22 6.44
C GLY A 146 -7.80 -15.33 5.93
N GLU A 147 -7.04 -15.95 6.83
CA GLU A 147 -6.01 -16.95 6.54
C GLU A 147 -6.59 -18.14 5.74
N TYR A 148 -7.84 -18.51 5.99
CA TYR A 148 -8.54 -19.53 5.20
C TYR A 148 -8.59 -19.18 3.70
N PHE A 149 -8.95 -17.95 3.35
CA PHE A 149 -9.06 -17.51 1.97
C PHE A 149 -7.69 -17.45 1.30
N TYR A 150 -6.67 -16.99 2.03
CA TYR A 150 -5.30 -16.95 1.55
C TYR A 150 -4.72 -18.35 1.32
N LYS A 151 -4.83 -19.25 2.31
CA LYS A 151 -4.42 -20.66 2.20
C LYS A 151 -5.11 -21.35 1.02
N ARG A 152 -6.40 -21.10 0.84
CA ARG A 152 -7.17 -21.63 -0.29
C ARG A 152 -6.65 -21.09 -1.62
N PHE A 153 -6.41 -19.77 -1.73
CA PHE A 153 -5.82 -19.17 -2.93
C PHE A 153 -4.47 -19.82 -3.28
N ILE A 154 -3.55 -19.93 -2.31
CA ILE A 154 -2.24 -20.58 -2.51
C ILE A 154 -2.40 -22.03 -2.97
N SER A 155 -3.35 -22.77 -2.40
CA SER A 155 -3.61 -24.17 -2.78
C SER A 155 -4.21 -24.32 -4.19
N GLU A 156 -4.94 -23.32 -4.66
CA GLU A 156 -5.61 -23.31 -5.98
C GLU A 156 -4.78 -22.60 -7.07
N MET A 157 -3.67 -21.97 -6.71
CA MET A 157 -2.76 -21.27 -7.63
C MET A 157 -2.06 -22.29 -8.55
N LYS A 158 -2.35 -22.23 -9.85
CA LYS A 158 -1.84 -23.22 -10.82
C LYS A 158 -0.69 -22.68 -11.68
N HIS A 159 -0.61 -21.37 -11.82
CA HIS A 159 0.26 -20.74 -12.81
C HIS A 159 1.34 -19.84 -12.19
N GLY A 160 1.50 -19.84 -10.86
CA GLY A 160 2.41 -18.94 -10.16
C GLY A 160 1.99 -17.48 -10.28
N TYR A 161 2.96 -16.55 -10.24
CA TYR A 161 2.74 -15.10 -10.24
C TYR A 161 2.35 -14.53 -11.61
N THR A 162 1.27 -15.03 -12.22
CA THR A 162 0.71 -14.50 -13.47
C THR A 162 -0.30 -13.39 -13.21
N PRO A 163 -0.59 -12.52 -14.20
CA PRO A 163 -1.67 -11.54 -14.10
C PRO A 163 -3.03 -12.16 -13.74
N HIS A 164 -3.29 -13.39 -14.19
CA HIS A 164 -4.51 -14.14 -13.87
C HIS A 164 -4.60 -14.50 -12.38
N GLU A 165 -3.51 -15.01 -11.81
CA GLU A 165 -3.46 -15.35 -10.38
C GLU A 165 -3.43 -14.10 -9.50
N LYS A 166 -2.73 -13.02 -9.91
CA LYS A 166 -2.80 -11.71 -9.24
C LYS A 166 -4.24 -11.17 -9.22
N LYS A 167 -4.96 -11.26 -10.34
CA LYS A 167 -6.37 -10.86 -10.39
C LYS A 167 -7.26 -11.70 -9.47
N LYS A 168 -7.01 -13.01 -9.34
CA LYS A 168 -7.75 -13.86 -8.38
C LYS A 168 -7.41 -13.47 -6.94
N TYR A 169 -6.14 -13.22 -6.63
CA TYR A 169 -5.69 -12.76 -5.32
C TYR A 169 -6.45 -11.50 -4.90
N ARG A 170 -6.52 -10.48 -5.76
CA ARG A 170 -7.26 -9.23 -5.49
C ARG A 170 -8.78 -9.39 -5.35
N ASN A 171 -9.33 -10.56 -5.70
CA ASN A 171 -10.74 -10.88 -5.46
C ASN A 171 -10.98 -11.59 -4.12
N ILE A 172 -9.93 -11.89 -3.33
CA ILE A 172 -10.09 -12.30 -1.94
C ILE A 172 -10.85 -11.20 -1.19
N PRO A 173 -11.82 -11.53 -0.32
CA PRO A 173 -12.68 -10.53 0.32
C PRO A 173 -11.92 -9.40 1.04
N HIS A 174 -10.80 -9.72 1.69
CA HIS A 174 -10.01 -8.75 2.46
C HIS A 174 -9.25 -7.78 1.54
N GLU A 175 -8.61 -8.30 0.49
CA GLU A 175 -7.97 -7.51 -0.57
C GLU A 175 -8.98 -6.57 -1.25
N LYS A 176 -10.15 -7.09 -1.58
CA LYS A 176 -11.21 -6.32 -2.23
C LYS A 176 -11.75 -5.21 -1.34
N ALA A 177 -11.84 -5.46 -0.02
CA ALA A 177 -12.27 -4.46 0.95
C ALA A 177 -11.23 -3.33 1.06
N ALA A 178 -9.94 -3.68 1.11
CA ALA A 178 -8.84 -2.73 1.08
C ALA A 178 -8.81 -1.90 -0.23
N ASP A 179 -8.97 -2.54 -1.39
CA ASP A 179 -9.05 -1.87 -2.70
C ASP A 179 -10.21 -0.85 -2.77
N ASN A 180 -11.37 -1.22 -2.23
CA ASN A 180 -12.53 -0.32 -2.23
C ASN A 180 -12.31 0.89 -1.31
N PHE A 181 -11.72 0.66 -0.14
CA PHE A 181 -11.33 1.73 0.77
C PHE A 181 -10.32 2.67 0.08
N ALA A 182 -9.29 2.11 -0.56
CA ALA A 182 -8.27 2.87 -1.26
C ALA A 182 -8.84 3.71 -2.42
N LYS A 183 -9.72 3.14 -3.23
CA LYS A 183 -10.44 3.86 -4.31
C LYS A 183 -11.25 5.03 -3.76
N GLN A 184 -11.95 4.82 -2.66
CA GLN A 184 -12.75 5.86 -2.05
C GLN A 184 -11.87 7.00 -1.52
N CYS A 185 -10.80 6.68 -0.79
CA CYS A 185 -9.89 7.68 -0.23
C CYS A 185 -9.17 8.45 -1.33
N LEU A 186 -8.64 7.75 -2.35
CA LEU A 186 -7.99 8.39 -3.49
C LEU A 186 -8.93 9.40 -4.17
N ARG A 187 -10.19 9.02 -4.42
CA ARG A 187 -11.18 9.90 -5.04
C ARG A 187 -11.46 11.14 -4.18
N VAL A 188 -11.60 10.96 -2.86
CA VAL A 188 -11.87 12.08 -1.94
C VAL A 188 -10.66 13.02 -1.88
N MET A 189 -9.47 12.47 -1.66
CA MET A 189 -8.21 13.21 -1.65
C MET A 189 -8.07 14.07 -2.91
N GLN A 190 -8.37 13.51 -4.09
CA GLN A 190 -8.33 14.23 -5.36
C GLN A 190 -9.38 15.35 -5.46
N SER A 191 -10.57 15.14 -4.92
CA SER A 191 -11.64 16.15 -4.97
C SER A 191 -11.42 17.33 -4.01
N GLU A 192 -10.63 17.14 -2.95
CA GLU A 192 -10.35 18.15 -1.94
C GLU A 192 -9.18 19.09 -2.32
N GLY A 193 -8.46 18.79 -3.41
CA GLY A 193 -7.68 19.74 -4.19
C GLY A 193 -6.80 20.72 -3.43
N ASN A 194 -5.61 20.28 -3.01
CA ASN A 194 -4.47 21.14 -2.68
C ASN A 194 -3.22 20.62 -3.41
N PHE A 195 -3.33 20.34 -4.72
CA PHE A 195 -2.25 19.71 -5.51
C PHE A 195 -1.51 20.65 -6.48
N ASP A 196 -1.76 21.95 -6.41
CA ASP A 196 -1.09 22.93 -7.29
C ASP A 196 0.37 23.24 -6.93
N ASN A 197 0.95 22.63 -5.88
CA ASN A 197 2.29 22.99 -5.38
C ASN A 197 3.35 21.85 -5.35
N CYS A 198 3.10 20.69 -5.97
CA CYS A 198 4.05 19.55 -5.92
C CYS A 198 4.47 18.99 -7.30
N LEU A 199 4.52 19.84 -8.33
CA LEU A 199 5.19 19.54 -9.61
C LEU A 199 6.48 20.36 -9.75
#